data_AF-A0A954R8B8-F1
#
_entry.id   AF-A0A954R8B8-F1
#
_cell.length_a   1.000
_cell.length_b   1.000
_cell.length_c   1.000
_cell.angle_alpha   90.00
_cell.angle_beta   90.00
_cell.angle_gamma   90.00
#
_symmetry.space_group_name_H-M   'P 1'
#
loop_
_entity.id
_entity.type
_entity.pdbx_description
1 polymer ?
#
loop_
_entity_poly.entity_id
_entity_poly.type
_entity_poly.pdbx_seq_one_letter_code
_entity_poly.pdbx_strand_id
1 'polypeptide(L)'
;DKSWQRDAVPLKPPPGRGKRAVWLESVISRVPPSEWTRRFAAEPRQLIEAIADDDFWLPTLSGWTAATVLFAPGDAESARWLGPLWSAWQVVDARQRGKQRTTDHHQQLRALLSAMDREQAEACVRPLLGEMATDTGVESLAFLSLLPKPWSETLASDYLRQAREVLARHSDNRAFQWASSLQTAARCIPPSVIPLALEEWHVADSRNWHNQAAEREVERFMEALRMRQTFYDELQVEFS
;
A
#
# COMPACT_ATOMS: atom_id res chain seq x y z
N ASP A 1 24.00 29.93 3.67
CA ASP A 1 24.86 29.62 4.83
C ASP A 1 25.67 28.36 4.49
N LYS A 2 26.99 28.34 4.77
CA LYS A 2 27.86 27.18 4.48
C LYS A 2 27.60 26.00 5.42
N SER A 3 27.04 26.25 6.60
CA SER A 3 26.68 25.20 7.58
C SER A 3 25.69 24.18 7.00
N TRP A 4 24.80 24.59 6.10
CA TRP A 4 23.78 23.73 5.51
C TRP A 4 24.34 22.65 4.57
N GLN A 5 25.47 22.93 3.90
CA GLN A 5 26.14 21.94 3.04
C GLN A 5 26.76 20.82 3.86
N ARG A 6 27.29 21.14 5.05
CA ARG A 6 27.82 20.14 5.98
C ARG A 6 26.73 19.17 6.42
N ASP A 7 25.50 19.66 6.58
CA ASP A 7 24.35 18.87 7.01
C ASP A 7 23.63 18.20 5.79
N ALA A 8 24.31 18.18 4.63
CA ALA A 8 23.87 17.62 3.36
C ALA A 8 22.55 18.19 2.81
N VAL A 9 22.17 19.42 3.18
CA VAL A 9 20.96 20.07 2.66
C VAL A 9 21.27 20.67 1.27
N PRO A 10 20.50 20.32 0.22
CA PRO A 10 20.77 20.82 -1.12
C PRO A 10 20.59 22.35 -1.21
N LEU A 11 21.64 23.04 -1.65
CA LEU A 11 21.63 24.50 -1.81
C LEU A 11 20.68 24.98 -2.92
N LYS A 12 20.48 24.16 -3.96
CA LYS A 12 19.60 24.47 -5.08
C LYS A 12 18.46 23.45 -5.13
N PRO A 13 17.24 23.83 -4.73
CA PRO A 13 16.10 22.92 -4.82
C PRO A 13 15.73 22.67 -6.29
N PRO A 14 15.04 21.55 -6.58
CA PRO A 14 14.49 21.28 -7.91
C PRO A 14 13.60 22.44 -8.40
N PRO A 15 13.57 22.73 -9.71
CA PRO A 15 12.66 23.72 -10.27
C PRO A 15 11.19 23.33 -10.01
N GLY A 16 10.32 24.31 -9.80
CA GLY A 16 8.88 24.09 -9.58
C GLY A 16 8.46 23.80 -8.14
N ARG A 17 9.39 23.60 -7.19
CA ARG A 17 9.09 23.48 -5.76
C ARG A 17 9.55 24.72 -5.00
N GLY A 18 8.73 25.21 -4.05
CA GLY A 18 9.09 26.34 -3.21
C GLY A 18 10.33 26.04 -2.36
N LYS A 19 11.34 26.93 -2.36
CA LYS A 19 12.64 26.68 -1.70
C LYS A 19 12.49 26.30 -0.22
N ARG A 20 11.60 27.01 0.50
CA ARG A 20 11.32 26.79 1.92
C ARG A 20 10.74 25.39 2.17
N ALA A 21 9.83 24.93 1.32
CA ALA A 21 9.25 23.59 1.41
C ALA A 21 10.30 22.48 1.25
N VAL A 22 11.17 22.59 0.24
CA VAL A 22 12.23 21.59 -0.01
C VAL A 22 13.22 21.53 1.15
N TRP A 23 13.60 22.68 1.68
CA TRP A 23 14.51 22.75 2.82
C TRP A 23 13.87 22.20 4.10
N LEU A 24 12.60 22.52 4.36
CA LEU A 24 11.87 21.98 5.49
C LEU A 24 11.81 20.45 5.45
N GLU A 25 11.38 19.87 4.33
CA GLU A 25 11.36 18.42 4.11
C GLU A 25 12.76 17.79 4.31
N SER A 26 13.81 18.45 3.81
CA SER A 26 15.19 17.97 3.97
C SER A 26 15.64 17.97 5.43
N VAL A 27 15.32 19.02 6.19
CA VAL A 27 15.70 19.10 7.61
C VAL A 27 14.92 18.06 8.41
N ILE A 28 13.60 17.96 8.21
CA ILE A 28 12.74 17.04 8.96
C ILE A 28 13.10 15.59 8.67
N SER A 29 13.42 15.24 7.42
CA SER A 29 13.77 13.85 7.03
C SER A 29 15.04 13.29 7.69
N ARG A 30 15.84 14.14 8.35
CA ARG A 30 17.09 13.75 9.03
C ARG A 30 16.94 13.58 10.54
N VAL A 31 15.77 13.86 11.10
CA VAL A 31 15.51 13.76 12.54
C VAL A 31 14.66 12.52 12.80
N PRO A 32 15.10 11.58 13.67
CA PRO A 32 14.28 10.41 14.04
C PRO A 32 12.89 10.83 14.53
N PRO A 33 11.80 10.23 14.04
CA PRO A 33 10.46 10.59 14.48
C PRO A 33 10.22 10.50 15.99
N SER A 34 10.92 9.58 16.67
CA SER A 34 10.94 9.45 18.14
C SER A 34 11.41 10.71 18.88
N GLU A 35 12.24 11.54 18.24
CA GLU A 35 12.68 12.80 18.84
C GLU A 35 11.54 13.81 18.94
N TRP A 36 10.62 13.82 17.97
CA TRP A 36 9.46 14.71 18.00
C TRP A 36 8.47 14.31 19.10
N THR A 37 8.16 13.01 19.22
CA THR A 37 7.26 12.52 20.28
C THR A 37 7.85 12.76 21.66
N ARG A 38 9.17 12.54 21.83
CA ARG A 38 9.90 12.83 23.07
C ARG A 38 9.91 14.32 23.40
N ARG A 39 10.23 15.18 22.42
CA ARG A 39 10.39 16.62 22.63
C ARG A 39 9.07 17.32 22.98
N PHE A 40 7.97 16.86 22.39
CA PHE A 40 6.65 17.46 22.56
C PHE A 40 5.75 16.69 23.54
N ALA A 41 6.20 15.53 24.04
CA ALA A 41 5.41 14.65 24.90
C ALA A 41 4.01 14.36 24.31
N ALA A 42 3.97 14.06 23.01
CA ALA A 42 2.75 13.87 22.25
C ALA A 42 2.86 12.66 21.32
N GLU A 43 1.73 12.02 21.03
CA GLU A 43 1.63 10.88 20.12
C GLU A 43 1.75 11.32 18.66
N PRO A 44 2.22 10.45 17.74
CA PRO A 44 2.41 10.79 16.33
C PRO A 44 1.17 11.41 15.68
N ARG A 45 -0.01 10.83 15.95
CA ARG A 45 -1.29 11.33 15.44
C ARG A 45 -1.56 12.79 15.87
N GLN A 46 -1.29 13.13 17.13
CA GLN A 46 -1.52 14.47 17.65
C GLN A 46 -0.60 15.49 16.98
N LEU A 47 0.67 15.14 16.75
CA LEU A 47 1.63 16.00 16.07
C LEU A 47 1.27 16.22 14.60
N ILE A 48 0.79 15.17 13.93
CA ILE A 48 0.29 15.24 12.56
C ILE A 48 -0.96 16.13 12.50
N GLU A 49 -1.95 15.92 13.36
CA GLU A 49 -3.17 16.73 13.38
C GLU A 49 -2.90 18.21 13.70
N ALA A 50 -1.92 18.50 14.56
CA ALA A 50 -1.56 19.87 14.94
C ALA A 50 -1.05 20.75 13.78
N ILE A 51 -0.60 20.13 12.68
CA ILE A 51 -0.09 20.86 11.50
C ILE A 51 -1.00 20.72 10.27
N ALA A 52 -2.19 20.11 10.41
CA ALA A 52 -3.05 19.76 9.27
C ALA A 52 -3.56 20.98 8.47
N ASP A 53 -3.62 22.15 9.11
CA ASP A 53 -4.06 23.43 8.53
C ASP A 53 -2.90 24.39 8.22
N ASP A 54 -1.65 23.94 8.35
CA ASP A 54 -0.45 24.75 8.08
C ASP A 54 -0.08 24.74 6.58
N ASP A 55 0.39 25.88 6.05
CA ASP A 55 0.83 26.02 4.66
C ASP A 55 1.98 25.06 4.28
N PHE A 56 2.74 24.59 5.28
CA PHE A 56 3.84 23.64 5.14
C PHE A 56 3.47 22.21 5.59
N TRP A 57 2.18 21.91 5.72
CA TRP A 57 1.67 20.56 6.02
C TRP A 57 2.31 19.48 5.13
N LEU A 58 2.16 19.59 3.81
CA LEU A 58 2.62 18.54 2.88
C LEU A 58 4.14 18.32 2.92
N PRO A 59 5.01 19.37 2.85
CA PRO A 59 6.44 19.19 3.00
C PRO A 59 6.84 18.59 4.36
N THR A 60 6.11 18.93 5.43
CA THR A 60 6.36 18.36 6.75
C THR A 60 6.01 16.89 6.80
N LEU A 61 4.84 16.51 6.26
CA LEU A 61 4.40 15.12 6.18
C LEU A 61 5.35 14.26 5.35
N SER A 62 5.83 14.77 4.21
CA SER A 62 6.86 14.12 3.40
C SER A 62 8.17 13.96 4.16
N GLY A 63 8.59 14.99 4.90
CA GLY A 63 9.78 14.94 5.74
C GLY A 63 9.69 13.85 6.81
N TRP A 64 8.58 13.81 7.56
CA TRP A 64 8.34 12.77 8.56
C TRP A 64 8.20 11.39 7.95
N THR A 65 7.63 11.27 6.76
CA THR A 65 7.55 9.99 6.04
C THR A 65 8.93 9.46 5.69
N ALA A 66 9.78 10.30 5.08
CA ALA A 66 11.15 9.94 4.76
C ALA A 66 11.96 9.59 6.03
N ALA A 67 11.83 10.37 7.11
CA ALA A 67 12.46 10.06 8.38
C ALA A 67 11.97 8.72 8.96
N THR A 68 10.66 8.47 8.95
CA THR A 68 10.08 7.24 9.49
C THR A 68 10.59 6.03 8.75
N VAL A 69 10.59 6.06 7.41
CA VAL A 69 11.12 4.95 6.59
C VAL A 69 12.61 4.72 6.86
N LEU A 70 13.39 5.80 7.08
CA LEU A 70 14.82 5.71 7.37
C LEU A 70 15.11 5.10 8.74
N PHE A 71 14.39 5.52 9.78
CA PHE A 71 14.72 5.19 11.17
C PHE A 71 13.92 4.02 11.76
N ALA A 72 12.72 3.71 11.25
CA ALA A 72 11.86 2.65 11.78
C ALA A 72 12.56 1.27 11.92
N PRO A 73 13.44 0.82 11.00
CA PRO A 73 14.11 -0.48 11.14
C PRO A 73 15.01 -0.60 12.40
N GLY A 74 15.49 0.53 12.94
CA GLY A 74 16.40 0.57 14.10
C GLY A 74 15.80 1.24 15.34
N ASP A 75 14.59 1.78 15.26
CA ASP A 75 13.94 2.54 16.32
C ASP A 75 12.44 2.25 16.37
N ALA A 76 12.04 1.47 17.37
CA ALA A 76 10.65 1.06 17.58
C ALA A 76 9.70 2.24 17.85
N GLU A 77 10.17 3.31 18.52
CA GLU A 77 9.33 4.50 18.75
C GLU A 77 9.11 5.27 17.46
N SER A 78 10.10 5.30 16.55
CA SER A 78 9.92 5.85 15.22
C SER A 78 8.98 5.00 14.36
N ALA A 79 9.01 3.66 14.48
CA ALA A 79 8.10 2.78 13.76
C ALA A 79 6.61 3.04 14.07
N ARG A 80 6.27 3.56 15.26
CA ARG A 80 4.90 3.95 15.64
C ARG A 80 4.30 5.04 14.74
N TRP A 81 5.12 5.75 13.95
CA TRP A 81 4.65 6.76 13.00
C TRP A 81 4.10 6.17 11.69
N LEU A 82 4.41 4.91 11.35
CA LEU A 82 4.04 4.31 10.07
C LEU A 82 2.52 4.34 9.82
N GLY A 83 1.73 3.86 10.78
CA GLY A 83 0.26 3.84 10.69
C GLY A 83 -0.37 5.24 10.64
N PRO A 84 -0.05 6.15 11.60
CA PRO A 84 -0.54 7.53 11.58
C PRO A 84 -0.21 8.30 10.29
N LEU A 85 1.01 8.16 9.77
CA LEU A 85 1.40 8.79 8.50
C LEU A 85 0.64 8.19 7.32
N TRP A 86 0.42 6.87 7.30
CA TRP A 86 -0.41 6.23 6.29
C TRP A 86 -1.83 6.81 6.28
N SER A 87 -2.47 6.92 7.45
CA SER A 87 -3.80 7.54 7.57
C SER A 87 -3.80 9.00 7.09
N ALA A 88 -2.76 9.77 7.41
CA ALA A 88 -2.64 11.16 6.97
C ALA A 88 -2.55 11.27 5.43
N TRP A 89 -1.76 10.42 4.78
CA TRP A 89 -1.67 10.37 3.33
C TRP A 89 -2.96 9.92 2.66
N GLN A 90 -3.73 9.03 3.28
CA GLN A 90 -5.08 8.69 2.79
C GLN A 90 -6.02 9.89 2.79
N VAL A 91 -5.98 10.75 3.82
CA VAL A 91 -6.76 11.99 3.86
C VAL A 91 -6.34 12.93 2.74
N VAL A 92 -5.03 13.05 2.48
CA VAL A 92 -4.50 13.86 1.39
C VAL A 92 -4.98 13.32 0.03
N ASP A 93 -4.91 12.01 -0.20
CA ASP A 93 -5.39 11.38 -1.44
C ASP A 93 -6.89 11.61 -1.64
N ALA A 94 -7.69 11.47 -0.57
CA ALA A 94 -9.12 11.71 -0.62
C ALA A 94 -9.48 13.16 -0.97
N ARG A 95 -8.68 14.14 -0.52
CA ARG A 95 -8.86 15.57 -0.85
C ARG A 95 -8.50 15.90 -2.30
N GLN A 96 -7.66 15.09 -2.95
CA GLN A 96 -7.16 15.34 -4.31
C GLN A 96 -7.86 14.51 -5.40
N ARG A 97 -9.00 13.88 -5.09
CA ARG A 97 -9.77 13.06 -6.04
C ARG A 97 -10.06 13.84 -7.35
N GLY A 98 -9.42 13.42 -8.45
CA GLY A 98 -9.51 14.04 -9.78
C GLY A 98 -8.26 13.80 -10.65
N LYS A 99 -8.13 14.53 -11.78
CA LYS A 99 -6.99 14.43 -12.75
C LYS A 99 -5.61 14.81 -12.19
N GLN A 100 -5.50 15.04 -10.88
CA GLN A 100 -4.33 15.61 -10.21
C GLN A 100 -3.91 14.79 -8.98
N ARG A 101 -4.18 13.47 -8.97
CA ARG A 101 -3.39 12.57 -8.13
C ARG A 101 -1.93 12.73 -8.52
N THR A 102 -1.15 13.37 -7.65
CA THR A 102 0.27 13.51 -7.88
C THR A 102 0.94 12.16 -7.63
N THR A 103 1.81 11.74 -8.56
CA THR A 103 2.63 10.53 -8.45
C THR A 103 3.34 10.44 -7.08
N ASP A 104 3.64 11.60 -6.50
CA ASP A 104 4.34 11.76 -5.23
C ASP A 104 3.58 11.12 -4.06
N HIS A 105 2.25 11.24 -3.96
CA HIS A 105 1.51 10.70 -2.80
C HIS A 105 1.46 9.17 -2.77
N HIS A 106 1.20 8.56 -3.93
CA HIS A 106 1.29 7.10 -4.06
C HIS A 106 2.71 6.62 -3.73
N GLN A 107 3.75 7.36 -4.11
CA GLN A 107 5.12 7.01 -3.73
C GLN A 107 5.33 7.02 -2.21
N GLN A 108 4.76 8.00 -1.48
CA GLN A 108 4.85 8.04 -0.01
C GLN A 108 4.14 6.84 0.63
N LEU A 109 2.92 6.51 0.18
CA LEU A 109 2.18 5.33 0.65
C LEU A 109 2.96 4.02 0.38
N ARG A 110 3.56 3.88 -0.80
CA ARG A 110 4.40 2.71 -1.14
C ARG A 110 5.61 2.60 -0.23
N ALA A 111 6.27 3.72 0.08
CA ALA A 111 7.44 3.76 0.96
C ALA A 111 7.06 3.34 2.39
N LEU A 112 5.93 3.85 2.91
CA LEU A 112 5.41 3.48 4.22
C LEU A 112 5.08 1.99 4.30
N LEU A 113 4.32 1.44 3.35
CA LEU A 113 3.97 0.00 3.34
C LEU A 113 5.21 -0.88 3.31
N SER A 114 6.24 -0.49 2.57
CA SER A 114 7.48 -1.28 2.46
C SER A 114 8.28 -1.28 3.77
N ALA A 115 8.01 -0.35 4.69
CA ALA A 115 8.65 -0.25 5.99
C ALA A 115 7.80 -0.86 7.13
N MET A 116 6.55 -1.24 6.87
CA MET A 116 5.65 -1.86 7.84
C MET A 116 5.93 -3.35 7.97
N ASP A 117 5.70 -3.89 9.18
CA ASP A 117 5.56 -5.34 9.34
C ASP A 117 4.26 -5.84 8.68
N ARG A 118 4.09 -7.17 8.63
CA ARG A 118 2.92 -7.79 8.01
C ARG A 118 1.60 -7.31 8.64
N GLU A 119 1.51 -7.34 9.96
CA GLU A 119 0.25 -7.04 10.65
C GLU A 119 -0.18 -5.58 10.39
N GLN A 120 0.77 -4.66 10.50
CA GLN A 120 0.55 -3.23 10.25
C GLN A 120 0.19 -2.95 8.78
N ALA A 121 0.95 -3.52 7.84
CA ALA A 121 0.73 -3.31 6.40
C ALA A 121 -0.65 -3.83 5.97
N GLU A 122 -1.03 -5.02 6.43
CA GLU A 122 -2.33 -5.59 6.13
C GLU A 122 -3.47 -4.83 6.79
N ALA A 123 -3.32 -4.39 8.04
CA ALA A 123 -4.31 -3.55 8.73
C ALA A 123 -4.57 -2.22 7.99
N CYS A 124 -3.54 -1.68 7.33
CA CYS A 124 -3.63 -0.46 6.53
C CYS A 124 -4.32 -0.67 5.17
N VAL A 125 -4.05 -1.80 4.49
CA VAL A 125 -4.59 -2.09 3.15
C VAL A 125 -5.98 -2.73 3.20
N ARG A 126 -6.30 -3.52 4.22
CA ARG A 126 -7.57 -4.27 4.29
C ARG A 126 -8.82 -3.37 4.19
N PRO A 127 -8.92 -2.21 4.87
CA PRO A 127 -10.06 -1.30 4.71
C PRO A 127 -10.23 -0.77 3.28
N LEU A 128 -9.12 -0.68 2.53
CA LEU A 128 -9.14 -0.17 1.15
C LEU A 128 -9.68 -1.19 0.15
N LEU A 129 -9.77 -2.48 0.47
CA LEU A 129 -10.24 -3.50 -0.49
C LEU A 129 -11.65 -3.18 -1.02
N GLY A 130 -12.53 -2.64 -0.18
CA GLY A 130 -13.86 -2.19 -0.60
C GLY A 130 -13.80 -0.95 -1.50
N GLU A 131 -12.89 0.00 -1.23
CA GLU A 131 -12.69 1.17 -2.07
C GLU A 131 -12.06 0.82 -3.42
N MET A 132 -11.16 -0.16 -3.44
CA MET A 132 -10.54 -0.71 -4.65
C MET A 132 -11.57 -1.31 -5.62
N ALA A 133 -12.73 -1.73 -5.10
CA ALA A 133 -13.85 -2.23 -5.91
C ALA A 133 -14.63 -1.11 -6.62
N THR A 134 -14.21 0.16 -6.49
CA THR A 134 -14.78 1.33 -7.17
C THR A 134 -13.86 1.84 -8.28
N ASP A 135 -14.38 2.62 -9.24
CA ASP A 135 -13.60 3.13 -10.39
C ASP A 135 -12.37 3.95 -10.00
N THR A 136 -12.43 4.66 -8.87
CA THR A 136 -11.35 5.55 -8.42
C THR A 136 -10.32 4.83 -7.54
N GLY A 137 -10.62 3.61 -7.10
CA GLY A 137 -9.77 2.85 -6.18
C GLY A 137 -8.87 1.81 -6.84
N VAL A 138 -9.05 1.52 -8.13
CA VAL A 138 -8.35 0.43 -8.83
C VAL A 138 -6.82 0.61 -8.83
N GLU A 139 -6.33 1.85 -8.88
CA GLU A 139 -4.89 2.15 -8.79
C GLU A 139 -4.25 1.64 -7.49
N SER A 140 -5.04 1.59 -6.41
CA SER A 140 -4.59 1.10 -5.10
C SER A 140 -4.38 -0.42 -5.07
N LEU A 141 -4.85 -1.18 -6.07
CA LEU A 141 -4.52 -2.61 -6.20
C LEU A 141 -3.00 -2.85 -6.30
N ALA A 142 -2.24 -1.87 -6.79
CA ALA A 142 -0.78 -1.95 -6.84
C ALA A 142 -0.15 -2.12 -5.45
N PHE A 143 -0.80 -1.69 -4.37
CA PHE A 143 -0.31 -1.88 -3.01
C PHE A 143 -0.28 -3.34 -2.57
N LEU A 144 -1.16 -4.19 -3.11
CA LEU A 144 -1.20 -5.63 -2.79
C LEU A 144 0.13 -6.33 -3.11
N SER A 145 0.85 -5.85 -4.14
CA SER A 145 2.15 -6.40 -4.54
C SER A 145 3.30 -6.07 -3.57
N LEU A 146 3.10 -5.07 -2.70
CA LEU A 146 4.08 -4.61 -1.72
C LEU A 146 3.93 -5.29 -0.35
N LEU A 147 2.80 -5.95 -0.11
CA LEU A 147 2.54 -6.58 1.17
C LEU A 147 3.51 -7.76 1.41
N PRO A 148 3.95 -7.96 2.67
CA PRO A 148 4.75 -9.13 3.03
C PRO A 148 4.06 -10.44 2.63
N LYS A 149 4.86 -11.42 2.20
CA LYS A 149 4.38 -12.73 1.73
C LYS A 149 4.75 -13.84 2.72
N PRO A 150 3.94 -14.89 2.87
CA PRO A 150 2.55 -14.97 2.42
C PRO A 150 1.66 -13.93 3.15
N TRP A 151 0.50 -13.62 2.56
CA TRP A 151 -0.56 -12.85 3.23
C TRP A 151 -1.12 -13.64 4.42
N SER A 152 -1.73 -12.94 5.38
CA SER A 152 -2.57 -13.59 6.39
C SER A 152 -3.81 -14.24 5.76
N GLU A 153 -4.38 -15.20 6.47
CA GLU A 153 -5.62 -15.87 6.06
C GLU A 153 -6.79 -14.88 5.95
N THR A 154 -6.86 -13.91 6.87
CA THR A 154 -7.89 -12.88 6.89
C THR A 154 -7.80 -12.00 5.64
N LEU A 155 -6.60 -11.47 5.34
CA LEU A 155 -6.43 -10.65 4.15
C LEU A 155 -6.72 -11.44 2.86
N ALA A 156 -6.20 -12.66 2.76
CA ALA A 156 -6.41 -13.50 1.58
C ALA A 156 -7.90 -13.78 1.35
N SER A 157 -8.64 -14.13 2.40
CA SER A 157 -10.08 -14.40 2.32
C SER A 157 -10.89 -13.16 1.95
N ASP A 158 -10.57 -12.01 2.55
CA ASP A 158 -11.22 -10.73 2.21
C ASP A 158 -10.94 -10.31 0.77
N TYR A 159 -9.69 -10.47 0.30
CA TYR A 159 -9.34 -10.20 -1.09
C TYR A 159 -10.11 -11.11 -2.05
N LEU A 160 -10.17 -12.42 -1.80
CA LEU A 160 -10.89 -13.38 -2.66
C LEU A 160 -12.38 -13.06 -2.74
N ARG A 161 -13.01 -12.74 -1.61
CA ARG A 161 -14.41 -12.31 -1.55
C ARG A 161 -14.66 -11.10 -2.45
N GLN A 162 -13.82 -10.07 -2.33
CA GLN A 162 -13.97 -8.85 -3.13
C GLN A 162 -13.67 -9.07 -4.61
N ALA A 163 -12.63 -9.83 -4.94
CA ALA A 163 -12.29 -10.16 -6.31
C ALA A 163 -13.45 -10.91 -7.01
N ARG A 164 -14.04 -11.92 -6.35
CA ARG A 164 -15.22 -12.63 -6.86
C ARG A 164 -16.41 -11.70 -7.07
N GLU A 165 -16.70 -10.85 -6.08
CA GLU A 165 -17.81 -9.90 -6.16
C GLU A 165 -17.66 -8.93 -7.33
N VAL A 166 -16.45 -8.40 -7.54
CA VAL A 166 -16.18 -7.49 -8.66
C VAL A 166 -16.30 -8.21 -10.00
N LEU A 167 -15.67 -9.37 -10.16
CA LEU A 167 -15.67 -10.11 -11.43
C LEU A 167 -17.06 -10.62 -11.81
N ALA A 168 -17.90 -10.99 -10.83
CA ALA A 168 -19.26 -11.45 -11.10
C ALA A 168 -20.20 -10.30 -11.52
N ARG A 169 -19.93 -9.06 -11.11
CA ARG A 169 -20.82 -7.91 -11.32
C ARG A 169 -20.40 -6.99 -12.46
N HIS A 170 -19.10 -6.90 -12.73
CA HIS A 170 -18.55 -5.93 -13.68
C HIS A 170 -17.98 -6.63 -14.89
N SER A 171 -18.08 -5.96 -16.04
CA SER A 171 -17.51 -6.41 -17.32
C SER A 171 -16.66 -5.34 -18.00
N ASP A 172 -16.24 -4.32 -17.26
CA ASP A 172 -15.49 -3.17 -17.75
C ASP A 172 -14.00 -3.29 -17.37
N ASN A 173 -13.26 -2.20 -17.54
CA ASN A 173 -11.85 -2.13 -17.16
C ASN A 173 -11.61 -2.46 -15.67
N ARG A 174 -12.58 -2.23 -14.79
CA ARG A 174 -12.44 -2.56 -13.36
C ARG A 174 -12.33 -4.06 -13.16
N ALA A 175 -13.19 -4.84 -13.81
CA ALA A 175 -13.12 -6.29 -13.77
C ALA A 175 -11.76 -6.79 -14.29
N PHE A 176 -11.28 -6.24 -15.41
CA PHE A 176 -9.99 -6.60 -15.96
C PHE A 176 -8.81 -6.30 -15.00
N GLN A 177 -8.81 -5.15 -14.34
CA GLN A 177 -7.75 -4.77 -13.40
C GLN A 177 -7.75 -5.64 -12.13
N TRP A 178 -8.94 -5.97 -11.61
CA TRP A 178 -9.08 -6.92 -10.52
C TRP A 178 -8.62 -8.32 -10.94
N ALA A 179 -9.01 -8.80 -12.12
CA ALA A 179 -8.56 -10.08 -12.64
C ALA A 179 -7.02 -10.12 -12.78
N SER A 180 -6.41 -9.05 -13.29
CA SER A 180 -4.95 -8.92 -13.41
C SER A 180 -4.24 -9.00 -12.06
N SER A 181 -4.89 -8.52 -10.98
CA SER A 181 -4.34 -8.61 -9.63
C SER A 181 -4.29 -10.05 -9.08
N LEU A 182 -5.06 -10.99 -9.65
CA LEU A 182 -5.06 -12.40 -9.25
C LEU A 182 -3.68 -13.04 -9.42
N GLN A 183 -2.87 -12.61 -10.39
CA GLN A 183 -1.49 -13.08 -10.53
C GLN A 183 -0.63 -12.74 -9.30
N THR A 184 -0.92 -11.63 -8.62
CA THR A 184 -0.25 -11.29 -7.36
C THR A 184 -0.77 -12.21 -6.26
N ALA A 185 -2.09 -12.36 -6.14
CA ALA A 185 -2.71 -13.22 -5.13
C ALA A 185 -2.26 -14.68 -5.23
N ALA A 186 -2.12 -15.22 -6.45
CA ALA A 186 -1.64 -16.58 -6.71
C ALA A 186 -0.31 -16.91 -6.01
N ARG A 187 0.54 -15.89 -5.79
CA ARG A 187 1.86 -16.01 -5.16
C ARG A 187 1.85 -15.66 -3.67
N CYS A 188 0.78 -15.03 -3.19
CA CYS A 188 0.71 -14.48 -1.83
C CYS A 188 -0.26 -15.25 -0.93
N ILE A 189 -1.27 -15.93 -1.48
CA ILE A 189 -2.26 -16.70 -0.72
C ILE A 189 -1.55 -17.81 0.09
N PRO A 190 -1.80 -17.92 1.40
CA PRO A 190 -1.23 -18.97 2.23
C PRO A 190 -1.86 -20.35 1.90
N PRO A 191 -1.16 -21.47 2.20
CA PRO A 191 -1.63 -22.82 1.84
C PRO A 191 -3.01 -23.17 2.39
N SER A 192 -3.29 -22.74 3.64
CA SER A 192 -4.58 -22.96 4.31
C SER A 192 -5.78 -22.34 3.61
N VAL A 193 -5.55 -21.34 2.76
CA VAL A 193 -6.61 -20.62 2.01
C VAL A 193 -6.70 -21.07 0.55
N ILE A 194 -5.81 -21.93 0.07
CA ILE A 194 -5.86 -22.45 -1.30
C ILE A 194 -7.19 -23.17 -1.60
N PRO A 195 -7.74 -24.04 -0.72
CA PRO A 195 -9.03 -24.68 -0.98
C PRO A 195 -10.16 -23.67 -1.19
N LEU A 196 -10.22 -22.63 -0.35
CA LEU A 196 -11.17 -21.53 -0.51
C LEU A 196 -10.96 -20.83 -1.85
N ALA A 197 -9.72 -20.54 -2.24
CA ALA A 197 -9.41 -19.84 -3.48
C ALA A 197 -9.76 -20.63 -4.77
N LEU A 198 -9.75 -21.97 -4.69
CA LEU A 198 -10.08 -22.89 -5.78
C LEU A 198 -11.58 -23.16 -5.95
N GLU A 199 -12.44 -22.60 -5.11
CA GLU A 199 -13.89 -22.62 -5.35
C GLU A 199 -14.25 -21.91 -6.67
N GLU A 200 -15.48 -22.13 -7.12
CA GLU A 200 -15.98 -21.62 -8.40
C GLU A 200 -15.88 -20.09 -8.53
N TRP A 201 -15.50 -19.64 -9.72
CA TRP A 201 -15.41 -18.24 -10.08
C TRP A 201 -16.44 -17.93 -11.17
N HIS A 202 -17.18 -16.84 -10.98
CA HIS A 202 -18.10 -16.32 -11.98
C HIS A 202 -17.57 -14.98 -12.51
N VAL A 203 -17.39 -14.90 -13.83
CA VAL A 203 -17.13 -13.65 -14.54
C VAL A 203 -18.45 -13.22 -15.19
N ALA A 204 -18.77 -11.93 -15.12
CA ALA A 204 -20.01 -11.39 -15.69
C ALA A 204 -20.15 -11.78 -17.17
N ASP A 205 -21.33 -12.18 -17.63
CA ASP A 205 -21.54 -12.56 -19.03
C ASP A 205 -21.61 -11.30 -19.92
N SER A 206 -20.57 -11.10 -20.74
CA SER A 206 -20.53 -10.06 -21.78
C SER A 206 -19.52 -10.40 -22.84
N ARG A 207 -19.88 -10.19 -24.11
CA ARG A 207 -19.02 -10.43 -25.28
C ARG A 207 -18.04 -9.29 -25.53
N ASN A 208 -17.35 -8.84 -24.48
CA ASN A 208 -16.32 -7.82 -24.59
C ASN A 208 -14.94 -8.40 -24.29
N TRP A 209 -13.90 -7.70 -24.74
CA TRP A 209 -12.53 -8.17 -24.59
C TRP A 209 -12.07 -8.20 -23.13
N HIS A 210 -12.61 -7.34 -22.26
CA HIS A 210 -12.25 -7.28 -20.84
C HIS A 210 -12.65 -8.57 -20.13
N ASN A 211 -13.84 -9.12 -20.41
CA ASN A 211 -14.30 -10.37 -19.82
C ASN A 211 -13.49 -11.58 -20.29
N GLN A 212 -13.24 -11.70 -21.59
CA GLN A 212 -12.38 -12.76 -22.11
C GLN A 212 -10.96 -12.67 -21.52
N ALA A 213 -10.47 -11.45 -21.27
CA ALA A 213 -9.21 -11.27 -20.56
C ALA A 213 -9.33 -11.68 -19.08
N ALA A 214 -10.41 -11.31 -18.40
CA ALA A 214 -10.64 -11.67 -17.01
C ALA A 214 -10.78 -13.18 -16.80
N GLU A 215 -11.53 -13.89 -17.66
CA GLU A 215 -11.65 -15.35 -17.67
C GLU A 215 -10.27 -16.02 -17.77
N ARG A 216 -9.44 -15.59 -18.72
CA ARG A 216 -8.07 -16.12 -18.87
C ARG A 216 -7.20 -15.86 -17.64
N GLU A 217 -7.35 -14.72 -16.97
CA GLU A 217 -6.61 -14.43 -15.74
C GLU A 217 -7.10 -15.29 -14.56
N VAL A 218 -8.41 -15.56 -14.48
CA VAL A 218 -8.98 -16.52 -13.51
C VAL A 218 -8.46 -17.94 -13.77
N GLU A 219 -8.44 -18.41 -15.03
CA GLU A 219 -7.90 -19.71 -15.39
C GLU A 219 -6.43 -19.85 -14.97
N ARG A 220 -5.59 -18.88 -15.33
CA ARG A 220 -4.17 -18.83 -14.94
C ARG A 220 -3.97 -18.82 -13.42
N PHE A 221 -4.81 -18.08 -12.70
CA PHE A 221 -4.80 -18.05 -11.25
C PHE A 221 -5.11 -19.43 -10.66
N MET A 222 -6.15 -20.10 -11.16
CA MET A 222 -6.55 -21.44 -10.71
C MET A 222 -5.48 -22.49 -11.01
N GLU A 223 -4.88 -22.45 -12.20
CA GLU A 223 -3.75 -23.32 -12.56
C GLU A 223 -2.56 -23.13 -11.63
N ALA A 224 -2.17 -21.88 -11.35
CA ALA A 224 -1.07 -21.57 -10.44
C ALA A 224 -1.34 -22.08 -9.02
N LEU A 225 -2.58 -21.96 -8.52
CA LEU A 225 -2.96 -22.46 -7.21
C LEU A 225 -2.99 -23.99 -7.13
N ARG A 226 -3.51 -24.69 -8.15
CA ARG A 226 -3.47 -26.15 -8.22
C ARG A 226 -2.04 -26.67 -8.20
N MET A 227 -1.16 -26.05 -8.99
CA MET A 227 0.27 -26.39 -8.99
C MET A 227 0.89 -26.19 -7.60
N ARG A 228 0.62 -25.05 -6.94
CA ARG A 228 1.09 -24.80 -5.56
C ARG A 228 0.52 -25.81 -4.57
N GLN A 229 -0.73 -26.22 -4.70
CA GLN A 229 -1.36 -27.22 -3.83
C GLN A 229 -0.63 -28.57 -3.95
N THR A 230 -0.38 -29.05 -5.16
CA THR A 230 0.38 -30.29 -5.40
C THR A 230 1.75 -30.25 -4.75
N PHE A 231 2.48 -29.14 -4.84
CA PHE A 231 3.77 -28.98 -4.16
C PHE A 231 3.65 -29.09 -2.63
N TYR A 232 2.61 -28.52 -2.01
CA TYR A 232 2.43 -28.64 -0.55
C TYR A 232 2.03 -30.06 -0.14
N ASP A 233 1.19 -30.73 -0.94
CA ASP A 233 0.78 -32.11 -0.69
C ASP A 233 1.99 -33.05 -0.74
N GLU A 234 2.88 -32.90 -1.74
CA GLU A 234 4.12 -33.68 -1.85
C GLU A 234 5.06 -33.44 -0.66
N LEU A 235 5.23 -32.19 -0.22
CA LEU A 235 6.07 -31.85 0.93
C LEU A 235 5.51 -32.45 2.23
N GLN A 236 4.20 -32.58 2.40
CA GLN A 236 3.63 -33.20 3.61
C GLN A 236 3.79 -34.73 3.65
N VAL A 237 3.87 -35.37 2.48
CA VAL A 237 4.08 -36.82 2.35
C VAL A 237 5.51 -37.23 2.72
N GLU A 238 6.52 -36.39 2.50
CA GLU A 238 7.92 -36.73 2.82
C GLU A 238 8.28 -36.65 4.32
N PHE A 239 7.45 -36.00 5.14
CA PHE A 239 7.70 -35.83 6.58
C PHE A 239 6.72 -36.59 7.50
N SER A 240 5.88 -37.46 6.93
CA SER A 240 4.94 -38.33 7.65
C SER A 240 5.35 -39.79 7.59
#